data_AF-A0A5Q4SEI4-F1
#
_entry.id   AF-A0A5Q4SEI4-F1
#
_cell.length_a   1.000
_cell.length_b   1.000
_cell.length_c   1.000
_cell.angle_alpha   90.00
_cell.angle_beta   90.00
_cell.angle_gamma   90.00
#
_symmetry.space_group_name_H-M   'P 1'
#
loop_
_entity.id
_entity.type
_entity.pdbx_description
1 polymer ?
#
loop_
_entity_poly.entity_id
_entity_poly.type
_entity_poly.pdbx_seq_one_letter_code
_entity_poly.pdbx_strand_id
1 'polypeptide(L)'
;MTTATAGGAGSAPPADKRPDTGPGTGRRPRGSVTGTRRAVAAAFLLPALVLLGALVVYPIVYSVYRSFLDQSGTGFAGLDNYEALFTDATIRTAVKNNAIWVVFAPTVATVLGLIFAVLTERIRWGTAFKLIVFMPMAISMLAAGIIFRLVYEQAPERGVANAVAVGVHDTFAESPGFPKAHPLPVHPLKAGGDGSFVTKETVRAGQPANLPLVGVVPAKMPGDAEPAKAATASGDGITGTAWLDFTKGGGGKPNVVDPEELGLKGLTVEAVKDGKVVATATAGPDGVFTLPASADGSLLRLPADNFREPYNGVDWLGPSLVTPGIIGSYVWMWAGFAMVLIAAGLAGLPRELLEAARVDGANEWQVFRRITVPMLAPVLAVVLVTLMINVLKIFDLVFIIAPGSSQDDANVLALQLYRTSFGTDADLGVGSAIAVLLLLLVIPVMLFNVRRIRKEGRR
;
A
#
# COMPACT_ATOMS: atom_id res chain seq x y z
N MET A 1 44.82 -68.50 -54.76
CA MET A 1 43.61 -68.25 -53.95
C MET A 1 42.75 -69.51 -54.00
N THR A 2 42.88 -70.30 -52.95
CA THR A 2 42.23 -71.57 -52.60
C THR A 2 42.46 -71.63 -51.08
N THR A 3 41.58 -72.01 -50.16
CA THR A 3 40.60 -73.11 -50.06
C THR A 3 40.02 -72.98 -48.62
N ALA A 4 38.71 -73.13 -48.40
CA ALA A 4 38.00 -74.36 -48.03
C ALA A 4 38.15 -74.82 -46.54
N THR A 5 36.99 -74.88 -45.87
CA THR A 5 36.44 -75.94 -44.98
C THR A 5 37.29 -76.72 -43.97
N ALA A 6 36.76 -76.70 -42.73
CA ALA A 6 36.41 -77.84 -41.83
C ALA A 6 37.48 -78.84 -41.34
N GLY A 7 37.33 -79.22 -40.05
CA GLY A 7 37.68 -80.57 -39.58
C GLY A 7 38.39 -80.60 -38.23
N GLY A 8 37.79 -81.26 -37.24
CA GLY A 8 38.28 -81.31 -35.87
C GLY A 8 39.41 -82.31 -35.60
N ALA A 9 40.00 -82.20 -34.41
CA ALA A 9 40.61 -83.23 -33.55
C ALA A 9 41.22 -82.46 -32.36
N GLY A 10 41.01 -82.75 -31.08
CA GLY A 10 40.88 -84.06 -30.47
C GLY A 10 42.23 -84.49 -29.89
N SER A 11 42.70 -83.81 -28.82
CA SER A 11 43.86 -84.26 -28.03
C SER A 11 43.79 -83.77 -26.57
N ALA A 12 43.52 -84.69 -25.64
CA ALA A 12 44.03 -84.67 -24.25
C ALA A 12 45.45 -85.31 -24.25
N PRO A 13 46.31 -85.25 -23.20
CA PRO A 13 46.10 -85.10 -21.74
C PRO A 13 47.22 -84.19 -21.09
N PRO A 14 47.57 -84.19 -19.77
CA PRO A 14 47.06 -84.93 -18.63
C PRO A 14 46.66 -84.10 -17.40
N ALA A 15 46.00 -84.79 -16.48
CA ALA A 15 45.83 -84.37 -15.10
C ALA A 15 47.18 -84.35 -14.39
N ASP A 16 47.49 -83.24 -13.72
CA ASP A 16 48.42 -83.25 -12.59
C ASP A 16 47.66 -82.82 -11.34
N LYS A 17 47.33 -83.82 -10.52
CA LYS A 17 47.00 -83.61 -9.11
C LYS A 17 48.31 -83.81 -8.36
N ARG A 18 48.83 -82.73 -7.78
CA ARG A 18 49.59 -82.83 -6.53
C ARG A 18 49.05 -81.88 -5.47
N PRO A 19 49.11 -82.30 -4.20
CA PRO A 19 48.48 -81.64 -3.08
C PRO A 19 49.48 -80.74 -2.38
N ASP A 20 49.17 -79.46 -2.18
CA ASP A 20 49.93 -78.63 -1.24
C ASP A 20 49.02 -78.07 -0.15
N THR A 21 49.21 -78.71 1.00
CA THR A 21 49.09 -78.26 2.38
C THR A 21 49.41 -76.76 2.60
N GLY A 22 48.68 -76.12 3.53
CA GLY A 22 48.75 -74.69 3.87
C GLY A 22 50.09 -74.18 4.44
N PRO A 23 50.19 -72.95 5.02
CA PRO A 23 49.19 -72.34 5.91
C PRO A 23 48.90 -70.82 5.68
N GLY A 24 47.72 -70.41 6.14
CA GLY A 24 47.37 -69.08 6.66
C GLY A 24 48.07 -67.84 6.11
N THR A 25 47.54 -67.26 5.03
CA THR A 25 47.71 -65.81 4.79
C THR A 25 46.71 -65.07 5.66
N GLY A 26 47.22 -64.43 6.72
CA GLY A 26 46.44 -63.55 7.58
C GLY A 26 45.74 -62.47 6.76
N ARG A 27 44.42 -62.61 6.59
CA ARG A 27 43.56 -61.48 6.20
C ARG A 27 43.68 -60.44 7.30
N ARG A 28 44.57 -59.45 7.11
CA ARG A 28 44.58 -58.22 7.90
C ARG A 28 43.14 -57.68 7.89
N PRO A 29 42.53 -57.35 9.04
CA PRO A 29 41.26 -56.67 9.02
C PRO A 29 41.50 -55.34 8.32
N ARG A 30 40.85 -55.13 7.17
CA ARG A 30 40.79 -53.81 6.55
C ARG A 30 40.10 -52.92 7.57
N GLY A 31 40.89 -52.18 8.35
CA GLY A 31 40.40 -51.20 9.31
C GLY A 31 39.38 -50.33 8.59
N SER A 32 38.17 -50.26 9.13
CA SER A 32 37.06 -49.59 8.47
C SER A 32 37.46 -48.13 8.20
N VAL A 33 37.55 -47.78 6.91
CA VAL A 33 37.83 -46.42 6.40
C VAL A 33 36.62 -45.50 6.60
N THR A 34 35.92 -45.65 7.71
CA THR A 34 34.74 -44.87 8.11
C THR A 34 35.12 -43.72 9.04
N GLY A 35 36.20 -43.85 9.81
CA GLY A 35 36.73 -42.78 10.67
C GLY A 35 37.33 -41.61 9.89
N THR A 36 38.09 -41.91 8.82
CA THR A 36 38.68 -40.91 7.93
C THR A 36 37.63 -40.12 7.14
N ARG A 37 36.48 -40.74 6.81
CA ARG A 37 35.39 -40.05 6.10
C ARG A 37 34.72 -38.96 6.94
N ARG A 38 34.56 -39.15 8.25
CA ARG A 38 33.98 -38.14 9.14
C ARG A 38 34.93 -36.98 9.40
N ALA A 39 36.23 -37.26 9.56
CA ALA A 39 37.25 -36.21 9.73
C ALA A 39 37.41 -35.36 8.45
N VAL A 40 37.40 -36.00 7.27
CA VAL A 40 37.42 -35.29 5.98
C VAL A 40 36.13 -34.49 5.77
N ALA A 41 34.95 -35.07 6.03
CA ALA A 41 33.68 -34.34 5.95
C ALA A 41 33.65 -33.15 6.93
N ALA A 42 34.16 -33.32 8.15
CA ALA A 42 34.29 -32.24 9.12
C ALA A 42 35.24 -31.15 8.61
N ALA A 43 36.41 -31.50 8.07
CA ALA A 43 37.35 -30.53 7.50
C ALA A 43 36.75 -29.73 6.34
N PHE A 44 35.91 -30.35 5.50
CA PHE A 44 35.18 -29.67 4.41
C PHE A 44 34.04 -28.78 4.92
N LEU A 45 33.34 -29.17 5.99
CA LEU A 45 32.24 -28.38 6.56
C LEU A 45 32.73 -27.27 7.51
N LEU A 46 33.93 -27.42 8.08
CA LEU A 46 34.45 -26.52 9.13
C LEU A 46 34.50 -25.06 8.69
N PRO A 47 35.00 -24.68 7.48
CA PRO A 47 35.00 -23.28 7.05
C PRO A 47 33.58 -22.69 6.99
N ALA A 48 32.61 -23.46 6.48
CA ALA A 48 31.22 -23.03 6.41
C ALA A 48 30.60 -22.90 7.81
N LEU A 49 30.85 -23.84 8.71
CA LEU A 49 30.36 -23.80 10.09
C LEU A 49 30.97 -22.65 10.90
N VAL A 50 32.26 -22.34 10.69
CA VAL A 50 32.91 -21.19 11.32
C VAL A 50 32.30 -19.89 10.82
N LEU A 51 32.10 -19.74 9.51
CA LEU A 51 31.46 -18.55 8.93
C LEU A 51 30.01 -18.39 9.41
N LEU A 52 29.22 -19.46 9.41
CA LEU A 52 27.84 -19.43 9.93
C LEU A 52 27.80 -19.16 11.43
N GLY A 53 28.72 -19.74 12.19
CA GLY A 53 28.88 -19.49 13.62
C GLY A 53 29.18 -18.02 13.90
N ALA A 54 30.13 -17.43 13.19
CA ALA A 54 30.55 -16.05 13.37
C ALA A 54 29.53 -15.01 12.84
N LEU A 55 28.90 -15.26 11.69
CA LEU A 55 28.01 -14.29 11.05
C LEU A 55 26.54 -14.42 11.45
N VAL A 56 26.10 -15.60 11.89
CA VAL A 56 24.69 -15.85 12.22
C VAL A 56 24.52 -16.16 13.70
N VAL A 57 25.23 -17.16 14.21
CA VAL A 57 25.02 -17.62 15.59
C VAL A 57 25.53 -16.61 16.62
N TYR A 58 26.71 -16.05 16.41
CA TYR A 58 27.31 -15.09 17.34
C TYR A 58 26.45 -13.83 17.50
N PRO A 59 25.99 -13.12 16.44
CA PRO A 59 25.12 -11.95 16.61
C PRO A 59 23.80 -12.28 17.30
N ILE A 60 23.22 -13.46 17.05
CA ILE A 60 22.00 -13.91 17.73
C ILE A 60 22.25 -14.09 19.23
N VAL A 61 23.28 -14.86 19.59
CA VAL A 61 23.63 -15.10 21.01
C VAL A 61 24.02 -13.80 21.70
N TYR A 62 24.76 -12.93 21.01
CA TYR A 62 25.13 -11.62 21.52
C TYR A 62 23.90 -10.73 21.73
N SER A 63 22.93 -10.74 20.82
CA SER A 63 21.67 -9.99 20.99
C SER A 63 20.86 -10.52 22.17
N VAL A 64 20.78 -11.86 22.34
CA VAL A 64 20.15 -12.46 23.52
C VAL A 64 20.88 -12.08 24.80
N TYR A 65 22.21 -12.03 24.80
CA TYR A 65 22.97 -11.58 25.97
C TYR A 65 22.75 -10.08 26.26
N ARG A 66 22.82 -9.23 25.23
CA ARG A 66 22.59 -7.78 25.33
C ARG A 66 21.20 -7.43 25.81
N SER A 67 20.17 -8.23 25.53
CA SER A 67 18.82 -7.97 26.00
C SER A 67 18.64 -8.14 27.52
N PHE A 68 19.61 -8.71 28.25
CA PHE A 68 19.62 -8.76 29.72
C PHE A 68 20.49 -7.67 30.36
N LEU A 69 21.16 -6.84 29.56
CA LEU A 69 22.00 -5.75 30.06
C LEU A 69 21.23 -4.42 30.07
N ASP A 70 21.70 -3.49 30.89
CA ASP A 70 21.21 -2.12 30.91
C ASP A 70 21.56 -1.35 29.63
N GLN A 71 21.06 -0.12 29.54
CA GLN A 71 21.26 0.78 28.40
C GLN A 71 22.75 0.99 28.06
N SER A 72 23.61 1.15 29.08
CA SER A 72 25.06 1.33 28.91
C SER A 72 25.78 0.02 28.56
N GLY A 73 25.17 -1.13 28.84
CA GLY A 73 25.75 -2.44 28.59
C GLY A 73 26.77 -2.89 29.64
N THR A 74 26.78 -2.24 30.79
CA THR A 74 27.75 -2.48 31.86
C THR A 74 27.10 -3.16 33.07
N GLY A 75 25.80 -2.91 33.29
CA GLY A 75 25.02 -3.50 34.35
C GLY A 75 24.07 -4.58 33.83
N PHE A 76 23.64 -5.45 34.75
CA PHE A 76 22.63 -6.47 34.47
C PHE A 76 21.24 -5.92 34.81
N ALA A 77 20.38 -5.78 33.80
CA ALA A 77 19.01 -5.30 33.92
C ALA A 77 17.98 -6.44 34.02
N GLY A 78 18.41 -7.70 33.91
CA GLY A 78 17.50 -8.85 34.03
C GLY A 78 16.39 -8.82 32.98
N LEU A 79 15.13 -8.77 33.42
CA LEU A 79 13.95 -8.79 32.54
C LEU A 79 13.34 -7.41 32.27
N ASP A 80 13.94 -6.33 32.77
CA ASP A 80 13.38 -4.98 32.67
C ASP A 80 13.19 -4.53 31.21
N ASN A 81 14.14 -4.89 30.33
CA ASN A 81 14.03 -4.63 28.88
C ASN A 81 12.83 -5.35 28.24
N TYR A 82 12.42 -6.50 28.77
CA TYR A 82 11.25 -7.23 28.28
C TYR A 82 9.95 -6.65 28.83
N GLU A 83 9.96 -6.10 30.05
CA GLU A 83 8.83 -5.35 30.58
C GLU A 83 8.51 -4.12 29.71
N ALA A 84 9.54 -3.43 29.23
CA ALA A 84 9.40 -2.31 28.29
C ALA A 84 8.60 -2.68 27.03
N LEU A 85 8.67 -3.94 26.56
CA LEU A 85 7.90 -4.40 25.40
C LEU A 85 6.39 -4.36 25.63
N PHE A 86 5.94 -4.43 26.88
CA PHE A 86 4.53 -4.44 27.27
C PHE A 86 4.06 -3.10 27.87
N THR A 87 4.98 -2.25 28.33
CA THR A 87 4.65 -0.96 28.96
C THR A 87 4.81 0.21 28.00
N ASP A 88 5.77 0.17 27.08
CA ASP A 88 6.00 1.24 26.10
C ASP A 88 4.84 1.30 25.08
N ALA A 89 4.30 2.50 24.83
CA ALA A 89 3.17 2.68 23.93
C ALA A 89 3.57 2.43 22.46
N THR A 90 4.76 2.88 22.07
CA THR A 90 5.29 2.82 20.72
C THR A 90 5.67 1.39 20.34
N ILE A 91 6.25 0.62 21.26
CA ILE A 91 6.51 -0.82 21.07
C ILE A 91 5.20 -1.60 20.97
N ARG A 92 4.20 -1.30 21.80
CA ARG A 92 2.88 -1.94 21.70
C ARG A 92 2.19 -1.67 20.36
N THR A 93 2.30 -0.45 19.84
CA THR A 93 1.83 -0.13 18.47
C THR A 93 2.58 -0.96 17.44
N ALA A 94 3.91 -1.07 17.55
CA ALA A 94 4.72 -1.90 16.66
C ALA A 94 4.32 -3.39 16.67
N VAL A 95 4.01 -3.96 17.84
CA VAL A 95 3.51 -5.34 17.98
C VAL A 95 2.14 -5.50 17.30
N LYS A 96 1.20 -4.60 17.56
CA LYS A 96 -0.15 -4.63 16.94
C LYS A 96 -0.06 -4.52 15.42
N ASN A 97 0.72 -3.58 14.92
CA ASN A 97 0.94 -3.40 13.49
C ASN A 97 1.60 -4.62 12.87
N ASN A 98 2.59 -5.25 13.52
CA ASN A 98 3.17 -6.50 13.01
C ASN A 98 2.14 -7.62 12.89
N ALA A 99 1.22 -7.75 13.85
CA ALA A 99 0.14 -8.73 13.75
C ALA A 99 -0.80 -8.43 12.56
N ILE A 100 -1.16 -7.16 12.34
CA ILE A 100 -1.94 -6.74 11.17
C ILE A 100 -1.20 -7.09 9.88
N TRP A 101 0.07 -6.71 9.79
CA TRP A 101 0.95 -6.96 8.65
C TRP A 101 1.02 -8.46 8.32
N VAL A 102 1.34 -9.31 9.29
CA VAL A 102 1.53 -10.76 9.10
C VAL A 102 0.26 -11.46 8.63
N VAL A 103 -0.92 -10.98 9.04
CA VAL A 103 -2.20 -11.57 8.65
C VAL A 103 -2.69 -10.99 7.31
N PHE A 104 -2.75 -9.67 7.17
CA PHE A 104 -3.39 -9.02 6.04
C PHE A 104 -2.52 -9.03 4.78
N ALA A 105 -1.26 -8.59 4.86
CA ALA A 105 -0.46 -8.39 3.65
C ALA A 105 -0.20 -9.70 2.88
N PRO A 106 0.23 -10.81 3.50
CA PRO A 106 0.39 -12.11 2.82
C PRO A 106 -0.91 -12.67 2.27
N THR A 107 -2.01 -12.54 3.01
CA THR A 107 -3.32 -13.06 2.59
C THR A 107 -3.83 -12.33 1.36
N VAL A 108 -3.83 -10.99 1.39
CA VAL A 108 -4.30 -10.17 0.27
C VAL A 108 -3.43 -10.39 -0.96
N ALA A 109 -2.09 -10.40 -0.82
CA ALA A 109 -1.19 -10.64 -1.93
C ALA A 109 -1.35 -12.05 -2.54
N THR A 110 -1.60 -13.07 -1.71
CA THR A 110 -1.86 -14.45 -2.18
C THR A 110 -3.19 -14.55 -2.92
N VAL A 111 -4.24 -13.91 -2.40
CA VAL A 111 -5.56 -13.87 -3.05
C VAL A 111 -5.50 -13.16 -4.39
N LEU A 112 -4.89 -11.97 -4.45
CA LEU A 112 -4.70 -11.24 -5.71
C LEU A 112 -3.81 -12.02 -6.67
N GLY A 113 -2.75 -12.66 -6.16
CA GLY A 113 -1.89 -13.53 -6.94
C GLY A 113 -2.67 -14.68 -7.59
N LEU A 114 -3.56 -15.34 -6.84
CA LEU A 114 -4.43 -16.40 -7.35
C LEU A 114 -5.41 -15.89 -8.41
N ILE A 115 -6.05 -14.73 -8.15
CA ILE A 115 -6.95 -14.08 -9.12
C ILE A 115 -6.21 -13.81 -10.43
N PHE A 116 -5.03 -13.16 -10.36
CA PHE A 116 -4.23 -12.87 -11.53
C PHE A 116 -3.72 -14.13 -12.23
N ALA A 117 -3.32 -15.17 -11.48
CA ALA A 117 -2.87 -16.44 -12.06
C ALA A 117 -3.98 -17.07 -12.93
N VAL A 118 -5.21 -17.14 -12.40
CA VAL A 118 -6.38 -17.69 -13.11
C VAL A 118 -6.77 -16.81 -14.30
N LEU A 119 -6.79 -15.48 -14.15
CA LEU A 119 -7.11 -14.56 -15.25
C LEU A 119 -6.10 -14.69 -16.39
N THR A 120 -4.82 -14.82 -16.07
CA THR A 120 -3.76 -14.87 -17.06
C THR A 120 -3.85 -16.10 -17.96
N GLU A 121 -4.37 -17.22 -17.46
CA GLU A 121 -4.59 -18.41 -18.30
C GLU A 121 -5.64 -18.19 -19.40
N ARG A 122 -6.55 -17.24 -19.21
CA ARG A 122 -7.59 -16.90 -20.20
C ARG A 122 -7.13 -15.83 -21.20
N ILE A 123 -5.98 -15.20 -20.99
CA ILE A 123 -5.48 -14.08 -21.80
C ILE A 123 -4.51 -14.59 -22.88
N ARG A 124 -4.76 -14.24 -24.15
CA ARG A 124 -3.93 -14.65 -25.30
C ARG A 124 -2.48 -14.13 -25.22
N TRP A 125 -2.27 -12.98 -24.56
CA TRP A 125 -0.96 -12.36 -24.34
C TRP A 125 -0.46 -12.62 -22.90
N GLY A 126 -0.82 -13.76 -22.32
CA GLY A 126 -0.56 -14.08 -20.91
C GLY A 126 0.90 -13.92 -20.49
N THR A 127 1.87 -14.24 -21.35
CA THR A 127 3.31 -14.05 -21.04
C THR A 127 3.66 -12.59 -20.80
N ALA A 128 3.20 -11.67 -21.65
CA ALA A 128 3.44 -10.23 -21.47
C ALA A 128 2.78 -9.71 -20.19
N PHE A 129 1.55 -10.16 -19.92
CA PHE A 129 0.85 -9.82 -18.68
C PHE A 129 1.63 -10.29 -17.43
N LYS A 130 2.17 -11.52 -17.43
CA LYS A 130 3.00 -12.03 -16.32
C LYS A 130 4.21 -11.15 -16.08
N LEU A 131 4.90 -10.75 -17.16
CA LEU A 131 6.09 -9.91 -17.06
C LEU A 131 5.76 -8.54 -16.47
N ILE A 132 4.68 -7.90 -16.91
CA ILE A 132 4.26 -6.58 -16.41
C ILE A 132 3.88 -6.66 -14.92
N VAL A 133 3.06 -7.64 -14.54
CA VAL A 133 2.61 -7.78 -13.14
C VAL A 133 3.75 -8.22 -12.21
N PHE A 134 4.76 -8.93 -12.72
CA PHE A 134 5.95 -9.34 -11.97
C PHE A 134 7.03 -8.25 -11.89
N MET A 135 7.09 -7.33 -12.85
CA MET A 135 8.08 -6.25 -12.94
C MET A 135 8.28 -5.43 -11.65
N PRO A 136 7.24 -5.09 -10.87
CA PRO A 136 7.38 -4.37 -9.60
C PRO A 136 8.40 -4.96 -8.64
N MET A 137 8.56 -6.30 -8.60
CA MET A 137 9.55 -6.95 -7.74
C MET A 137 10.99 -6.60 -8.13
N ALA A 138 11.24 -6.29 -9.40
CA ALA A 138 12.58 -5.91 -9.86
C ALA A 138 12.98 -4.51 -9.36
N ILE A 139 12.01 -3.71 -8.91
CA ILE A 139 12.26 -2.38 -8.33
C ILE A 139 12.72 -2.57 -6.88
N SER A 140 13.74 -1.82 -6.45
CA SER A 140 14.17 -1.86 -5.06
C SER A 140 13.05 -1.37 -4.14
N MET A 141 12.95 -1.95 -2.94
CA MET A 141 11.94 -1.53 -1.96
C MET A 141 12.06 -0.03 -1.63
N LEU A 142 13.28 0.51 -1.65
CA LEU A 142 13.52 1.93 -1.41
C LEU A 142 12.94 2.81 -2.52
N ALA A 143 13.23 2.49 -3.79
CA ALA A 143 12.70 3.25 -4.92
C ALA A 143 11.17 3.13 -5.00
N ALA A 144 10.63 1.93 -4.80
CA ALA A 144 9.18 1.71 -4.73
C ALA A 144 8.55 2.54 -3.60
N GLY A 145 9.18 2.60 -2.42
CA GLY A 145 8.73 3.44 -1.32
C GLY A 145 8.65 4.92 -1.67
N ILE A 146 9.66 5.45 -2.36
CA ILE A 146 9.67 6.86 -2.81
C ILE A 146 8.53 7.11 -3.82
N ILE A 147 8.32 6.20 -4.77
CA ILE A 147 7.23 6.30 -5.75
C ILE A 147 5.87 6.35 -5.03
N PHE A 148 5.62 5.42 -4.11
CA PHE A 148 4.33 5.38 -3.41
C PHE A 148 4.13 6.53 -2.45
N ARG A 149 5.20 7.07 -1.84
CA ARG A 149 5.11 8.31 -1.08
C ARG A 149 4.59 9.47 -1.94
N LEU A 150 5.06 9.58 -3.19
CA LEU A 150 4.54 10.57 -4.14
C LEU A 150 3.11 10.25 -4.56
N VAL A 151 2.77 8.98 -4.82
CA VAL A 151 1.40 8.58 -5.18
C VAL A 151 0.39 8.95 -4.09
N TYR A 152 0.77 8.77 -2.83
CA TYR A 152 -0.04 9.07 -1.65
C TYR A 152 0.12 10.48 -1.09
N GLU A 153 0.83 11.35 -1.81
CA GLU A 153 0.96 12.76 -1.43
C GLU A 153 -0.44 13.40 -1.30
N GLN A 154 -0.66 14.13 -0.21
CA GLN A 154 -1.99 14.64 0.11
C GLN A 154 -2.45 15.70 -0.91
N ALA A 155 -1.52 16.54 -1.35
CA ALA A 155 -1.74 17.57 -2.37
C ALA A 155 -2.14 16.94 -3.72
N PRO A 156 -3.37 17.12 -4.22
CA PRO A 156 -3.84 16.50 -5.46
C PRO A 156 -2.99 16.85 -6.70
N GLU A 157 -2.33 18.00 -6.69
CA GLU A 157 -1.44 18.45 -7.77
C GLU A 157 -0.11 17.68 -7.84
N ARG A 158 0.25 16.95 -6.76
CA ARG A 158 1.46 16.10 -6.68
C ARG A 158 1.10 14.62 -6.56
N GLY A 159 0.04 14.32 -5.81
CA GLY A 159 -0.38 12.97 -5.47
C GLY A 159 -1.34 12.39 -6.48
N VAL A 160 -0.91 11.33 -7.17
CA VAL A 160 -1.73 10.66 -8.19
C VAL A 160 -3.03 10.09 -7.60
N ALA A 161 -2.99 9.52 -6.40
CA ALA A 161 -4.18 8.93 -5.79
C ALA A 161 -5.24 10.00 -5.49
N ASN A 162 -4.82 11.17 -5.00
CA ASN A 162 -5.72 12.28 -4.73
C ASN A 162 -6.13 13.03 -5.99
N ALA A 163 -5.27 13.17 -7.00
CA ALA A 163 -5.66 13.70 -8.31
C ALA A 163 -6.86 12.94 -8.89
N VAL A 164 -6.83 11.60 -8.79
CA VAL A 164 -7.94 10.75 -9.24
C VAL A 164 -9.15 10.89 -8.33
N ALA A 165 -8.98 10.84 -7.01
CA ALA A 165 -10.10 10.92 -6.07
C ALA A 165 -10.84 12.27 -6.17
N VAL A 166 -10.10 13.36 -6.24
CA VAL A 166 -10.64 14.72 -6.40
C VAL A 166 -11.25 14.88 -7.79
N GLY A 167 -10.58 14.44 -8.86
CA GLY A 167 -11.16 14.52 -10.21
C GLY A 167 -12.48 13.75 -10.36
N VAL A 168 -12.58 12.55 -9.78
CA VAL A 168 -13.84 11.79 -9.75
C VAL A 168 -14.88 12.52 -8.90
N HIS A 169 -14.52 13.01 -7.71
CA HIS A 169 -15.43 13.76 -6.86
C HIS A 169 -15.99 14.99 -7.57
N ASP A 170 -15.13 15.81 -8.14
CA ASP A 170 -15.48 17.07 -8.79
C ASP A 170 -16.32 16.86 -10.06
N THR A 171 -16.18 15.70 -10.73
CA THR A 171 -17.07 15.30 -11.85
C THR A 171 -18.54 15.18 -11.42
N PHE A 172 -18.80 14.80 -10.17
CA PHE A 172 -20.17 14.59 -9.66
C PHE A 172 -20.62 15.68 -8.68
N ALA A 173 -19.69 16.48 -8.17
CA ALA A 173 -19.91 17.52 -7.17
C ALA A 173 -19.07 18.77 -7.51
N GLU A 174 -19.45 19.48 -8.57
CA GLU A 174 -18.89 20.81 -8.87
C GLU A 174 -19.25 21.77 -7.72
N SER A 175 -18.30 22.01 -6.81
CA SER A 175 -18.42 23.09 -5.83
C SER A 175 -17.50 24.23 -6.26
N PRO A 176 -18.05 25.40 -6.66
CA PRO A 176 -17.27 26.60 -6.95
C PRO A 176 -16.70 27.26 -5.68
N GLY A 177 -16.48 26.46 -4.63
CA GLY A 177 -16.36 26.88 -3.24
C GLY A 177 -15.37 28.02 -3.06
N PHE A 178 -15.89 29.18 -2.66
CA PHE A 178 -15.13 30.29 -2.14
C PHE A 178 -15.15 30.20 -0.60
N PRO A 179 -14.45 29.26 0.06
CA PRO A 179 -14.69 28.91 1.46
C PRO A 179 -14.41 30.01 2.46
N LYS A 180 -13.56 30.96 2.06
CA LYS A 180 -13.21 32.12 2.88
C LYS A 180 -13.98 33.36 2.47
N ALA A 181 -14.90 33.27 1.51
CA ALA A 181 -15.71 34.41 1.11
C ALA A 181 -16.71 34.77 2.21
N HIS A 182 -16.73 36.04 2.57
CA HIS A 182 -17.64 36.59 3.56
C HIS A 182 -17.87 38.08 3.25
N PRO A 183 -18.99 38.68 3.67
CA PRO A 183 -19.21 40.10 3.43
C PRO A 183 -18.37 41.00 4.35
N LEU A 184 -18.13 42.24 3.92
CA LEU A 184 -17.51 43.31 4.73
C LEU A 184 -18.37 43.70 5.94
N PRO A 185 -17.86 44.44 6.95
CA PRO A 185 -18.67 44.89 8.09
C PRO A 185 -19.92 45.70 7.69
N VAL A 186 -19.81 46.57 6.68
CA VAL A 186 -20.94 47.31 6.09
C VAL A 186 -21.30 46.65 4.77
N HIS A 187 -22.47 46.01 4.71
CA HIS A 187 -22.86 45.13 3.62
C HIS A 187 -24.38 44.90 3.55
N PRO A 188 -24.93 44.50 2.39
CA PRO A 188 -26.37 44.24 2.21
C PRO A 188 -26.80 42.83 2.65
N LEU A 189 -25.88 41.97 3.10
CA LEU A 189 -26.17 40.58 3.48
C LEU A 189 -26.32 40.41 5.00
N LYS A 190 -26.94 39.32 5.42
CA LYS A 190 -27.08 38.84 6.79
C LYS A 190 -26.72 37.36 6.80
N ALA A 191 -25.95 36.92 7.79
CA ALA A 191 -25.64 35.51 7.96
C ALA A 191 -26.91 34.69 8.30
N GLY A 192 -27.11 33.59 7.58
CA GLY A 192 -28.05 32.53 7.91
C GLY A 192 -27.47 31.61 8.99
N GLY A 193 -28.34 30.87 9.70
CA GLY A 193 -27.92 29.95 10.76
C GLY A 193 -27.18 28.69 10.28
N ASP A 194 -27.17 28.44 8.97
CA ASP A 194 -26.60 27.29 8.27
C ASP A 194 -25.30 27.62 7.50
N GLY A 195 -24.75 28.84 7.66
CA GLY A 195 -23.58 29.31 6.92
C GLY A 195 -23.92 29.93 5.56
N SER A 196 -25.20 30.07 5.22
CA SER A 196 -25.64 30.88 4.06
C SER A 196 -25.56 32.38 4.35
N PHE A 197 -25.62 33.21 3.31
CA PHE A 197 -25.84 34.65 3.46
C PHE A 197 -27.11 35.06 2.71
N VAL A 198 -27.96 35.89 3.32
CA VAL A 198 -29.23 36.32 2.75
C VAL A 198 -29.27 37.84 2.70
N THR A 199 -29.83 38.45 1.66
CA THR A 199 -30.03 39.91 1.62
C THR A 199 -30.89 40.40 2.79
N LYS A 200 -30.59 41.59 3.30
CA LYS A 200 -31.38 42.25 4.35
C LYS A 200 -32.74 42.74 3.84
N GLU A 201 -32.80 43.08 2.55
CA GLU A 201 -33.96 43.62 1.87
C GLU A 201 -34.37 42.72 0.69
N THR A 202 -35.63 42.79 0.31
CA THR A 202 -36.16 42.10 -0.87
C THR A 202 -35.73 42.79 -2.15
N VAL A 203 -35.33 42.02 -3.16
CA VAL A 203 -34.97 42.54 -4.47
C VAL A 203 -36.20 42.80 -5.33
N ARG A 204 -36.10 43.78 -6.23
CA ARG A 204 -37.17 44.14 -7.17
C ARG A 204 -36.67 44.21 -8.60
N ALA A 205 -37.53 43.86 -9.55
CA ALA A 205 -37.24 44.00 -10.97
C ALA A 205 -36.92 45.47 -11.29
N GLY A 206 -35.93 45.69 -12.16
CA GLY A 206 -35.42 47.02 -12.48
C GLY A 206 -34.47 47.63 -11.45
N GLN A 207 -34.15 46.94 -10.35
CA GLN A 207 -33.12 47.37 -9.40
C GLN A 207 -31.99 46.32 -9.31
N PRO A 208 -30.75 46.65 -9.73
CA PRO A 208 -29.64 45.72 -9.64
C PRO A 208 -29.32 45.34 -8.19
N ALA A 209 -29.14 44.04 -7.96
CA ALA A 209 -28.74 43.51 -6.66
C ALA A 209 -27.21 43.43 -6.55
N ASN A 210 -26.65 43.98 -5.48
CA ASN A 210 -25.22 43.96 -5.23
C ASN A 210 -24.87 42.92 -4.16
N LEU A 211 -24.00 41.97 -4.49
CA LEU A 211 -23.54 40.90 -3.60
C LEU A 211 -22.01 40.95 -3.43
N PRO A 212 -21.48 41.96 -2.71
CA PRO A 212 -20.05 42.09 -2.45
C PRO A 212 -19.57 41.06 -1.42
N LEU A 213 -18.48 40.38 -1.72
CA LEU A 213 -17.79 39.49 -0.79
C LEU A 213 -16.28 39.78 -0.77
N VAL A 214 -15.63 39.44 0.33
CA VAL A 214 -14.19 39.54 0.55
C VAL A 214 -13.63 38.23 1.10
N GLY A 215 -12.31 38.12 1.21
CA GLY A 215 -11.65 36.92 1.76
C GLY A 215 -11.31 35.85 0.73
N VAL A 216 -11.60 36.11 -0.55
CA VAL A 216 -11.06 35.33 -1.67
C VAL A 216 -9.73 35.95 -2.10
N VAL A 217 -8.68 35.13 -2.24
CA VAL A 217 -7.40 35.59 -2.76
C VAL A 217 -7.51 35.73 -4.28
N PRO A 218 -7.25 36.89 -4.89
CA PRO A 218 -7.39 37.08 -6.35
C PRO A 218 -6.65 36.02 -7.19
N ALA A 219 -5.47 35.58 -6.74
CA ALA A 219 -4.69 34.53 -7.41
C ALA A 219 -5.32 33.12 -7.36
N LYS A 220 -6.35 32.91 -6.53
CA LYS A 220 -7.13 31.67 -6.44
C LYS A 220 -8.49 31.77 -7.14
N MET A 221 -8.77 32.88 -7.81
CA MET A 221 -9.96 33.01 -8.64
C MET A 221 -9.87 32.07 -9.85
N PRO A 222 -11.00 31.62 -10.42
CA PRO A 222 -11.01 30.89 -11.68
C PRO A 222 -10.22 31.64 -12.76
N GLY A 223 -9.43 30.91 -13.56
CA GLY A 223 -8.50 31.53 -14.52
C GLY A 223 -9.16 32.31 -15.67
N ASP A 224 -10.47 32.14 -15.84
CA ASP A 224 -11.31 32.87 -16.79
C ASP A 224 -12.30 33.83 -16.10
N ALA A 225 -12.07 34.16 -14.82
CA ALA A 225 -12.78 35.25 -14.17
C ALA A 225 -12.43 36.58 -14.85
N GLU A 226 -13.45 37.36 -15.18
CA GLU A 226 -13.33 38.68 -15.79
C GLU A 226 -13.42 39.78 -14.73
N PRO A 227 -12.95 41.01 -15.07
CA PRO A 227 -13.31 42.21 -14.33
C PRO A 227 -14.80 42.28 -14.03
N ALA A 228 -15.15 42.60 -12.78
CA ALA A 228 -16.52 42.70 -12.32
C ALA A 228 -17.27 43.77 -13.11
N LYS A 229 -18.46 43.43 -13.62
CA LYS A 229 -19.33 44.38 -14.31
C LYS A 229 -20.54 44.69 -13.45
N ALA A 230 -20.86 45.98 -13.33
CA ALA A 230 -22.09 46.40 -12.69
C ALA A 230 -23.29 45.94 -13.52
N ALA A 231 -24.21 45.21 -12.90
CA ALA A 231 -25.39 44.69 -13.57
C ALA A 231 -26.31 45.83 -14.03
N THR A 232 -26.77 45.76 -15.28
CA THR A 232 -27.73 46.71 -15.84
C THR A 232 -29.14 46.37 -15.35
N ALA A 233 -29.89 47.39 -14.93
CA ALA A 233 -31.29 47.23 -14.57
C ALA A 233 -32.10 46.70 -15.77
N SER A 234 -32.82 45.60 -15.57
CA SER A 234 -33.77 45.06 -16.56
C SER A 234 -35.15 44.94 -15.93
N GLY A 235 -36.20 45.27 -16.69
CA GLY A 235 -37.58 45.06 -16.28
C GLY A 235 -38.05 43.61 -16.40
N ASP A 236 -37.29 42.76 -17.12
CA ASP A 236 -37.66 41.39 -17.45
C ASP A 236 -37.22 40.38 -16.37
N GLY A 237 -36.61 40.84 -15.27
CA GLY A 237 -36.10 39.98 -14.21
C GLY A 237 -35.30 40.72 -13.14
N ILE A 238 -34.69 39.97 -12.23
CA ILE A 238 -33.71 40.50 -11.28
C ILE A 238 -32.33 40.31 -11.89
N THR A 239 -31.58 41.39 -12.05
CA THR A 239 -30.17 41.35 -12.39
C THR A 239 -29.33 41.72 -11.18
N GLY A 240 -28.14 41.18 -11.07
CA GLY A 240 -27.22 41.55 -10.00
C GLY A 240 -25.79 41.16 -10.29
N THR A 241 -24.89 41.68 -9.47
CA THR A 241 -23.45 41.40 -9.57
C THR A 241 -22.98 40.79 -8.26
N ALA A 242 -22.31 39.65 -8.34
CA ALA A 242 -21.53 39.08 -7.26
C ALA A 242 -20.04 39.23 -7.58
N TRP A 243 -19.30 39.91 -6.71
CA TRP A 243 -17.90 40.24 -6.98
C TRP A 243 -17.05 40.26 -5.72
N LEU A 244 -15.74 40.21 -5.95
CA LEU A 244 -14.73 40.35 -4.92
C LEU A 244 -14.48 41.84 -4.65
N ASP A 245 -15.04 42.37 -3.57
CA ASP A 245 -14.94 43.78 -3.12
C ASP A 245 -13.56 44.06 -2.50
N PHE A 246 -12.51 43.92 -3.32
CA PHE A 246 -11.13 44.07 -2.92
C PHE A 246 -10.25 44.54 -4.09
N THR A 247 -9.70 45.75 -3.94
CA THR A 247 -8.69 46.31 -4.86
C THR A 247 -7.28 46.10 -4.31
N LYS A 248 -6.40 45.50 -5.13
CA LYS A 248 -5.00 45.25 -4.75
C LYS A 248 -4.22 46.55 -4.60
N GLY A 249 -3.71 46.83 -3.40
CA GLY A 249 -2.97 48.06 -3.09
C GLY A 249 -3.82 49.16 -2.42
N GLY A 250 -5.11 48.90 -2.20
CA GLY A 250 -6.05 49.88 -1.63
C GLY A 250 -6.55 50.89 -2.67
N GLY A 251 -7.65 51.58 -2.36
CA GLY A 251 -8.22 52.63 -3.23
C GLY A 251 -9.68 52.39 -3.67
N GLY A 252 -10.17 51.15 -3.59
CA GLY A 252 -11.58 50.80 -3.86
C GLY A 252 -12.56 51.42 -2.86
N LYS A 253 -13.80 51.61 -3.32
CA LYS A 253 -14.92 52.07 -2.48
C LYS A 253 -15.76 50.86 -2.06
N PRO A 254 -15.93 50.60 -0.75
CA PRO A 254 -16.72 49.46 -0.29
C PRO A 254 -18.13 49.43 -0.88
N ASN A 255 -18.58 48.24 -1.30
CA ASN A 255 -19.89 47.94 -1.89
C ASN A 255 -20.15 48.64 -3.25
N VAL A 256 -19.11 49.12 -3.93
CA VAL A 256 -19.20 49.70 -5.27
C VAL A 256 -18.37 48.87 -6.23
N VAL A 257 -19.00 48.36 -7.28
CA VAL A 257 -18.29 47.57 -8.31
C VAL A 257 -17.23 48.43 -8.98
N ASP A 258 -15.98 47.99 -8.91
CA ASP A 258 -14.84 48.60 -9.60
C ASP A 258 -14.33 47.68 -10.73
N PRO A 259 -13.99 48.20 -11.93
CA PRO A 259 -13.34 47.41 -12.99
C PRO A 259 -12.01 46.75 -12.59
N GLU A 260 -11.35 47.18 -11.51
CA GLU A 260 -10.15 46.51 -10.97
C GLU A 260 -10.47 45.29 -10.09
N GLU A 261 -11.75 45.07 -9.76
CA GLU A 261 -12.25 43.94 -8.99
C GLU A 261 -12.68 42.79 -9.90
N LEU A 262 -12.70 41.56 -9.36
CA LEU A 262 -13.03 40.36 -10.13
C LEU A 262 -14.45 39.88 -9.84
N GLY A 263 -15.16 39.45 -10.88
CA GLY A 263 -16.46 38.79 -10.76
C GLY A 263 -16.34 37.42 -10.07
N LEU A 264 -17.27 37.10 -9.17
CA LEU A 264 -17.32 35.80 -8.50
C LEU A 264 -18.02 34.77 -9.38
N LYS A 265 -17.35 34.39 -10.47
CA LYS A 265 -17.83 33.37 -11.40
C LYS A 265 -18.22 32.08 -10.67
N GLY A 266 -19.34 31.50 -11.04
CA GLY A 266 -19.81 30.22 -10.50
C GLY A 266 -20.56 30.35 -9.17
N LEU A 267 -20.60 31.53 -8.56
CA LEU A 267 -21.36 31.75 -7.33
C LEU A 267 -22.86 31.50 -7.58
N THR A 268 -23.45 30.60 -6.80
CA THR A 268 -24.87 30.29 -6.88
C THR A 268 -25.67 31.32 -6.09
N VAL A 269 -26.76 31.83 -6.68
CA VAL A 269 -27.66 32.80 -6.06
C VAL A 269 -29.09 32.26 -6.16
N GLU A 270 -29.75 32.11 -5.03
CA GLU A 270 -31.12 31.62 -4.92
C GLU A 270 -32.08 32.76 -4.58
N ALA A 271 -33.15 32.90 -5.33
CA ALA A 271 -34.29 33.73 -4.96
C ALA A 271 -35.19 32.95 -3.99
N VAL A 272 -35.37 33.47 -2.77
CA VAL A 272 -36.19 32.84 -1.72
C VAL A 272 -37.40 33.71 -1.40
N LYS A 273 -38.60 33.13 -1.55
CA LYS A 273 -39.88 33.77 -1.22
C LYS A 273 -40.66 32.86 -0.29
N ASP A 274 -41.13 33.39 0.84
CA ASP A 274 -41.85 32.64 1.87
C ASP A 274 -41.12 31.37 2.35
N GLY A 275 -39.78 31.43 2.42
CA GLY A 275 -38.93 30.33 2.85
C GLY A 275 -38.70 29.23 1.79
N LYS A 276 -39.20 29.41 0.56
CA LYS A 276 -38.99 28.48 -0.57
C LYS A 276 -38.13 29.11 -1.65
N VAL A 277 -37.24 28.32 -2.25
CA VAL A 277 -36.46 28.74 -3.43
C VAL A 277 -37.39 28.79 -4.64
N VAL A 278 -37.55 29.97 -5.24
CA VAL A 278 -38.41 30.20 -6.41
C VAL A 278 -37.64 30.26 -7.72
N ALA A 279 -36.34 30.57 -7.66
CA ALA A 279 -35.43 30.53 -8.80
C ALA A 279 -33.99 30.44 -8.30
N THR A 280 -33.09 29.95 -9.16
CA THR A 280 -31.65 29.86 -8.91
C THR A 280 -30.91 30.36 -10.14
N ALA A 281 -29.84 31.10 -9.94
CA ALA A 281 -28.94 31.58 -10.98
C ALA A 281 -27.48 31.37 -10.56
N THR A 282 -26.59 31.34 -11.54
CA THR A 282 -25.13 31.25 -11.32
C THR A 282 -24.49 32.48 -11.92
N ALA A 283 -23.58 33.11 -11.18
CA ALA A 283 -22.83 34.26 -11.66
C ALA A 283 -21.89 33.88 -12.82
N GLY A 284 -21.93 34.69 -13.89
CA GLY A 284 -21.05 34.56 -15.05
C GLY A 284 -19.59 34.96 -14.77
N PRO A 285 -18.71 34.92 -15.78
CA PRO A 285 -17.29 35.30 -15.65
C PRO A 285 -17.05 36.68 -15.05
N ASP A 286 -17.91 37.64 -15.34
CA ASP A 286 -17.88 39.03 -14.85
C ASP A 286 -18.71 39.25 -13.58
N GLY A 287 -19.17 38.17 -12.95
CA GLY A 287 -19.94 38.21 -11.71
C GLY A 287 -21.43 38.53 -11.90
N VAL A 288 -21.88 38.83 -13.12
CA VAL A 288 -23.28 39.16 -13.40
C VAL A 288 -24.14 37.90 -13.37
N PHE A 289 -25.30 37.97 -12.72
CA PHE A 289 -26.33 36.94 -12.74
C PHE A 289 -27.71 37.54 -13.06
N THR A 290 -28.58 36.70 -13.61
CA THR A 290 -29.95 37.07 -13.94
C THR A 290 -30.92 36.01 -13.44
N LEU A 291 -31.93 36.42 -12.70
CA LEU A 291 -33.05 35.60 -12.23
C LEU A 291 -34.33 36.03 -12.96
N PRO A 292 -35.28 35.10 -13.20
CA PRO A 292 -36.54 35.40 -13.88
C PRO A 292 -37.41 36.40 -13.11
N ALA A 293 -38.36 37.06 -13.79
CA ALA A 293 -39.31 37.99 -13.17
C ALA A 293 -40.13 37.40 -12.00
N SER A 294 -40.28 36.07 -11.93
CA SER A 294 -40.92 35.39 -10.79
C SER A 294 -40.16 35.55 -9.46
N ALA A 295 -38.88 35.94 -9.52
CA ALA A 295 -38.06 36.26 -8.35
C ALA A 295 -38.35 37.66 -7.76
N ASP A 296 -39.26 38.45 -8.35
CA ASP A 296 -39.62 39.76 -7.82
C ASP A 296 -40.20 39.69 -6.40
N GLY A 297 -39.67 40.54 -5.52
CA GLY A 297 -40.00 40.57 -4.09
C GLY A 297 -39.40 39.42 -3.27
N SER A 298 -38.41 38.69 -3.81
CA SER A 298 -37.69 37.64 -3.06
C SER A 298 -36.50 38.20 -2.27
N LEU A 299 -36.01 37.44 -1.30
CA LEU A 299 -34.68 37.64 -0.71
C LEU A 299 -33.67 36.82 -1.53
N LEU A 300 -32.48 37.36 -1.77
CA LEU A 300 -31.42 36.58 -2.40
C LEU A 300 -30.62 35.86 -1.33
N ARG A 301 -30.45 34.54 -1.49
CA ARG A 301 -29.65 33.67 -0.64
C ARG A 301 -28.44 33.16 -1.41
N LEU A 302 -27.27 33.34 -0.82
CA LEU A 302 -26.04 32.63 -1.16
C LEU A 302 -26.01 31.36 -0.31
N PRO A 303 -26.31 30.17 -0.87
CA PRO A 303 -26.32 28.93 -0.10
C PRO A 303 -24.94 28.62 0.50
N ALA A 304 -24.93 27.89 1.63
CA ALA A 304 -23.70 27.50 2.32
C ALA A 304 -22.73 26.71 1.42
N ASP A 305 -23.25 26.01 0.42
CA ASP A 305 -22.52 25.25 -0.60
C ASP A 305 -21.49 26.11 -1.35
N ASN A 306 -21.78 27.40 -1.56
CA ASN A 306 -20.83 28.35 -2.15
C ASN A 306 -19.56 28.55 -1.31
N PHE A 307 -19.61 28.23 -0.01
CA PHE A 307 -18.56 28.51 0.97
C PHE A 307 -18.00 27.22 1.58
N ARG A 308 -18.30 26.05 1.01
CA ARG A 308 -17.66 24.81 1.45
C ARG A 308 -16.21 24.77 0.98
N GLU A 309 -15.33 24.22 1.82
CA GLU A 309 -13.96 23.93 1.41
C GLU A 309 -13.97 22.91 0.26
N PRO A 310 -13.15 23.11 -0.78
CA PRO A 310 -12.96 22.11 -1.82
C PRO A 310 -12.57 20.76 -1.22
N TYR A 311 -13.02 19.69 -1.85
CA TYR A 311 -12.59 18.35 -1.45
C TYR A 311 -11.08 18.21 -1.72
N ASN A 312 -10.27 18.20 -0.65
CA ASN A 312 -8.81 18.15 -0.73
C ASN A 312 -8.27 16.70 -0.82
N GLY A 313 -9.10 15.74 -1.20
CA GLY A 313 -8.74 14.34 -1.30
C GLY A 313 -8.72 13.60 0.04
N VAL A 314 -8.10 12.43 0.03
CA VAL A 314 -7.97 11.53 1.18
C VAL A 314 -6.58 11.69 1.78
N ASP A 315 -6.48 11.75 3.11
CA ASP A 315 -5.19 11.74 3.80
C ASP A 315 -4.64 10.30 3.93
N TRP A 316 -4.11 9.77 2.83
CA TRP A 316 -3.59 8.40 2.71
C TRP A 316 -2.45 8.09 3.68
N LEU A 317 -1.64 9.09 4.02
CA LEU A 317 -0.50 8.96 4.93
C LEU A 317 -0.82 9.51 6.33
N GLY A 318 -2.08 9.82 6.61
CA GLY A 318 -2.55 10.20 7.93
C GLY A 318 -2.57 9.01 8.91
N PRO A 319 -2.71 9.27 10.22
CA PRO A 319 -2.64 8.26 11.28
C PRO A 319 -3.51 7.02 11.06
N SER A 320 -4.69 7.18 10.47
CA SER A 320 -5.63 6.07 10.24
C SER A 320 -5.33 5.23 9.00
N LEU A 321 -4.72 5.82 7.96
CA LEU A 321 -4.56 5.20 6.65
C LEU A 321 -3.12 4.86 6.30
N VAL A 322 -2.14 5.37 7.05
CA VAL A 322 -0.72 5.14 6.77
C VAL A 322 -0.37 3.65 6.72
N THR A 323 -0.82 2.85 7.69
CA THR A 323 -0.55 1.40 7.72
C THR A 323 -1.22 0.66 6.55
N PRO A 324 -2.55 0.81 6.30
CA PRO A 324 -3.18 0.26 5.11
C PRO A 324 -2.56 0.70 3.78
N GLY A 325 -2.18 1.98 3.65
CA GLY A 325 -1.57 2.53 2.44
C GLY A 325 -0.24 1.85 2.11
N ILE A 326 0.62 1.68 3.12
CA ILE A 326 1.91 1.00 2.99
C ILE A 326 1.71 -0.49 2.68
N ILE A 327 0.71 -1.15 3.30
CA ILE A 327 0.34 -2.54 2.97
C ILE A 327 -0.10 -2.62 1.50
N GLY A 328 -0.87 -1.67 0.99
CA GLY A 328 -1.27 -1.59 -0.42
C GLY A 328 -0.05 -1.56 -1.35
N SER A 329 0.96 -0.75 -1.03
CA SER A 329 2.22 -0.69 -1.78
C SER A 329 3.00 -2.01 -1.74
N TYR A 330 3.05 -2.67 -0.57
CA TYR A 330 3.66 -3.99 -0.43
C TYR A 330 2.94 -5.03 -1.30
N VAL A 331 1.61 -5.04 -1.25
CA VAL A 331 0.77 -5.96 -2.04
C VAL A 331 1.01 -5.77 -3.53
N TRP A 332 1.10 -4.53 -4.01
CA TRP A 332 1.43 -4.26 -5.43
C TRP A 332 2.77 -4.88 -5.84
N MET A 333 3.80 -4.76 -5.00
CA MET A 333 5.13 -5.28 -5.30
C MET A 333 5.19 -6.83 -5.28
N TRP A 334 4.43 -7.47 -4.39
CA TRP A 334 4.47 -8.91 -4.18
C TRP A 334 3.33 -9.70 -4.82
N ALA A 335 2.27 -9.06 -5.32
CA ALA A 335 1.17 -9.75 -6.00
C ALA A 335 1.66 -10.49 -7.26
N GLY A 336 2.60 -9.90 -8.01
CA GLY A 336 3.20 -10.56 -9.17
C GLY A 336 4.02 -11.80 -8.82
N PHE A 337 4.74 -11.78 -7.71
CA PHE A 337 5.41 -12.96 -7.17
C PHE A 337 4.44 -14.11 -6.93
N ALA A 338 3.38 -13.79 -6.17
CA ALA A 338 2.37 -14.75 -5.78
C ALA A 338 1.70 -15.33 -7.03
N MET A 339 1.34 -14.46 -7.98
CA MET A 339 0.78 -14.87 -9.26
C MET A 339 1.68 -15.84 -10.02
N VAL A 340 2.97 -15.53 -10.19
CA VAL A 340 3.87 -16.39 -10.98
C VAL A 340 4.03 -17.78 -10.34
N LEU A 341 4.22 -17.84 -9.02
CA LEU A 341 4.33 -19.12 -8.31
C LEU A 341 3.04 -19.92 -8.35
N ILE A 342 1.88 -19.26 -8.14
CA ILE A 342 0.59 -19.92 -8.19
C ILE A 342 0.26 -20.40 -9.61
N ALA A 343 0.57 -19.61 -10.63
CA ALA A 343 0.40 -19.99 -12.04
C ALA A 343 1.26 -21.20 -12.42
N ALA A 344 2.50 -21.29 -11.88
CA ALA A 344 3.34 -22.46 -12.08
C ALA A 344 2.72 -23.71 -11.43
N GLY A 345 2.12 -23.56 -10.24
CA GLY A 345 1.35 -24.62 -9.59
C GLY A 345 0.11 -25.04 -10.37
N LEU A 346 -0.63 -24.06 -10.92
CA LEU A 346 -1.86 -24.27 -11.69
C LEU A 346 -1.58 -25.02 -13.00
N ALA A 347 -0.48 -24.67 -13.68
CA ALA A 347 -0.01 -25.36 -14.87
C ALA A 347 0.38 -26.84 -14.62
N GLY A 348 0.70 -27.20 -13.38
CA GLY A 348 1.00 -28.57 -12.97
C GLY A 348 -0.22 -29.44 -12.66
N LEU A 349 -1.45 -28.89 -12.68
CA LEU A 349 -2.65 -29.65 -12.37
C LEU A 349 -3.06 -30.56 -13.55
N PRO A 350 -3.46 -31.82 -13.28
CA PRO A 350 -3.97 -32.72 -14.32
C PRO A 350 -5.26 -32.15 -14.93
N ARG A 351 -5.23 -31.80 -16.22
CA ARG A 351 -6.39 -31.23 -16.94
C ARG A 351 -7.58 -32.17 -16.96
N GLU A 352 -7.31 -33.47 -17.01
CA GLU A 352 -8.31 -34.55 -16.99
C GLU A 352 -9.24 -34.47 -15.77
N LEU A 353 -8.73 -34.09 -14.58
CA LEU A 353 -9.55 -33.93 -13.38
C LEU A 353 -10.53 -32.76 -13.49
N LEU A 354 -10.11 -31.68 -14.14
CA LEU A 354 -10.95 -30.49 -14.36
C LEU A 354 -12.01 -30.77 -15.43
N GLU A 355 -11.67 -31.53 -16.46
CA GLU A 355 -12.61 -31.97 -17.51
C GLU A 355 -13.62 -32.98 -16.97
N ALA A 356 -13.19 -33.97 -16.19
CA ALA A 356 -14.07 -34.94 -15.54
C ALA A 356 -15.10 -34.23 -14.64
N ALA A 357 -14.67 -33.26 -13.84
CA ALA A 357 -15.58 -32.49 -12.99
C ALA A 357 -16.64 -31.72 -13.79
N ARG A 358 -16.29 -31.20 -14.98
CA ARG A 358 -17.25 -30.53 -15.87
C ARG A 358 -18.24 -31.51 -16.49
N VAL A 359 -17.80 -32.72 -16.82
CA VAL A 359 -18.68 -33.81 -17.30
C VAL A 359 -19.65 -34.25 -16.20
N ASP A 360 -19.21 -34.26 -14.93
CA ASP A 360 -20.04 -34.53 -13.75
C ASP A 360 -21.01 -33.37 -13.40
N GLY A 361 -21.07 -32.31 -14.22
CA GLY A 361 -21.98 -31.18 -14.03
C GLY A 361 -21.54 -30.17 -12.98
N ALA A 362 -20.29 -30.20 -12.53
CA ALA A 362 -19.78 -29.21 -11.58
C ALA A 362 -19.60 -27.84 -12.25
N ASN A 363 -20.08 -26.78 -11.59
CA ASN A 363 -19.87 -25.41 -12.05
C ASN A 363 -18.44 -24.90 -11.77
N GLU A 364 -18.00 -23.86 -12.47
CA GLU A 364 -16.63 -23.34 -12.36
C GLU A 364 -16.24 -22.92 -10.93
N TRP A 365 -17.20 -22.41 -10.14
CA TRP A 365 -16.96 -22.07 -8.73
C TRP A 365 -16.76 -23.31 -7.85
N GLN A 366 -17.51 -24.39 -8.10
CA GLN A 366 -17.37 -25.67 -7.42
C GLN A 366 -16.04 -26.32 -7.78
N VAL A 367 -15.67 -26.34 -9.07
CA VAL A 367 -14.37 -26.85 -9.55
C VAL A 367 -13.24 -26.06 -8.88
N PHE A 368 -13.31 -24.72 -8.91
CA PHE A 368 -12.31 -23.87 -8.28
C PHE A 368 -12.15 -24.14 -6.78
N ARG A 369 -13.25 -24.08 -6.00
CA ARG A 369 -13.19 -24.18 -4.54
C ARG A 369 -12.92 -25.59 -4.04
N ARG A 370 -13.44 -26.63 -4.72
CA ARG A 370 -13.36 -28.03 -4.24
C ARG A 370 -12.25 -28.84 -4.88
N ILE A 371 -11.73 -28.43 -6.04
CA ILE A 371 -10.68 -29.18 -6.76
C ILE A 371 -9.42 -28.31 -6.86
N THR A 372 -9.49 -27.16 -7.54
CA THR A 372 -8.31 -26.32 -7.82
C THR A 372 -7.63 -25.83 -6.55
N VAL A 373 -8.35 -25.20 -5.62
CA VAL A 373 -7.77 -24.63 -4.39
C VAL A 373 -7.16 -25.72 -3.48
N PRO A 374 -7.83 -26.86 -3.21
CA PRO A 374 -7.22 -27.96 -2.44
C PRO A 374 -5.98 -28.56 -3.08
N MET A 375 -5.96 -28.71 -4.41
CA MET A 375 -4.78 -29.22 -5.12
C MET A 375 -3.63 -28.20 -5.12
N LEU A 376 -3.94 -26.89 -5.15
CA LEU A 376 -2.97 -25.81 -5.03
C LEU A 376 -2.56 -25.49 -3.58
N ALA A 377 -3.21 -26.08 -2.57
CA ALA A 377 -2.92 -25.80 -1.16
C ALA A 377 -1.42 -25.88 -0.79
N PRO A 378 -0.62 -26.84 -1.31
CA PRO A 378 0.81 -26.85 -1.07
C PRO A 378 1.51 -25.59 -1.60
N VAL A 379 1.18 -25.17 -2.82
CA VAL A 379 1.77 -23.99 -3.48
C VAL A 379 1.34 -22.71 -2.76
N LEU A 380 0.04 -22.57 -2.47
CA LEU A 380 -0.51 -21.44 -1.72
C LEU A 380 0.15 -21.31 -0.34
N ALA A 381 0.37 -22.43 0.37
CA ALA A 381 1.06 -22.42 1.65
C ALA A 381 2.51 -21.91 1.53
N VAL A 382 3.25 -22.26 0.48
CA VAL A 382 4.62 -21.72 0.29
C VAL A 382 4.61 -20.24 -0.01
N VAL A 383 3.70 -19.78 -0.86
CA VAL A 383 3.58 -18.35 -1.16
C VAL A 383 3.26 -17.59 0.11
N LEU A 384 2.25 -18.04 0.87
CA LEU A 384 1.84 -17.42 2.13
C LEU A 384 3.00 -17.36 3.14
N VAL A 385 3.69 -18.48 3.37
CA VAL A 385 4.83 -18.55 4.30
C VAL A 385 5.98 -17.66 3.85
N THR A 386 6.30 -17.66 2.56
CA THR A 386 7.37 -16.82 2.00
C THR A 386 7.05 -15.34 2.21
N LEU A 387 5.80 -14.93 1.96
CA LEU A 387 5.34 -13.57 2.19
C LEU A 387 5.32 -13.21 3.69
N MET A 388 4.87 -14.11 4.56
CA MET A 388 4.90 -13.91 6.03
C MET A 388 6.33 -13.65 6.53
N ILE A 389 7.31 -14.42 6.05
CA ILE A 389 8.73 -14.22 6.41
C ILE A 389 9.22 -12.83 5.97
N ASN A 390 8.82 -12.36 4.79
CA ASN A 390 9.21 -11.03 4.30
C ASN A 390 8.54 -9.91 5.09
N VAL A 391 7.29 -10.09 5.50
CA VAL A 391 6.51 -9.09 6.24
C VAL A 391 6.97 -8.95 7.70
N LEU A 392 7.36 -10.05 8.36
CA LEU A 392 7.85 -10.02 9.75
C LEU A 392 9.06 -9.09 9.97
N LYS A 393 9.85 -8.85 8.92
CA LYS A 393 11.02 -7.98 8.93
C LYS A 393 10.82 -6.70 8.12
N ILE A 394 9.58 -6.31 7.85
CA ILE A 394 9.30 -5.13 7.03
C ILE A 394 9.85 -3.88 7.73
N PHE A 395 10.70 -3.14 7.03
CA PHE A 395 11.35 -1.93 7.54
C PHE A 395 11.34 -0.86 6.46
N ASP A 396 11.89 -1.19 5.29
CA ASP A 396 12.17 -0.22 4.21
C ASP A 396 10.93 0.59 3.82
N LEU A 397 9.81 -0.07 3.51
CA LEU A 397 8.59 0.62 3.08
C LEU A 397 8.01 1.51 4.18
N VAL A 398 8.04 1.06 5.43
CA VAL A 398 7.49 1.81 6.57
C VAL A 398 8.34 3.05 6.85
N PHE A 399 9.66 2.90 6.81
CA PHE A 399 10.59 4.00 7.03
C PHE A 399 10.49 5.09 5.96
N ILE A 400 10.26 4.70 4.70
CA ILE A 400 10.32 5.62 3.56
C ILE A 400 8.98 6.28 3.26
N ILE A 401 7.89 5.52 3.26
CA ILE A 401 6.57 6.01 2.87
C ILE A 401 5.94 6.84 3.98
N ALA A 402 6.02 6.37 5.24
CA ALA A 402 5.38 7.08 6.35
C ALA A 402 6.09 8.41 6.64
N PRO A 403 5.38 9.56 6.60
CA PRO A 403 5.94 10.82 7.01
C PRO A 403 6.17 10.84 8.53
N GLY A 404 7.10 11.67 9.00
CA GLY A 404 7.45 11.73 10.42
C GLY A 404 6.26 12.00 11.36
N SER A 405 5.22 12.68 10.88
CA SER A 405 3.99 12.99 11.63
C SER A 405 3.09 11.78 11.92
N SER A 406 3.18 10.70 11.14
CA SER A 406 2.37 9.47 11.31
C SER A 406 3.22 8.20 11.33
N GLN A 407 4.54 8.34 11.40
CA GLN A 407 5.47 7.21 11.41
C GLN A 407 5.34 6.35 12.67
N ASP A 408 4.90 6.95 13.79
CA ASP A 408 4.60 6.22 15.02
C ASP A 408 3.33 5.37 14.88
N ASP A 409 2.32 5.86 14.17
CA ASP A 409 1.11 5.11 13.84
C ASP A 409 1.41 3.95 12.88
N ALA A 410 2.37 4.14 11.98
CA ALA A 410 2.85 3.13 11.02
C ALA A 410 3.87 2.16 11.62
N ASN A 411 4.28 2.36 12.88
CA ASN A 411 5.48 1.75 13.41
C ASN A 411 5.41 0.21 13.42
N VAL A 412 6.55 -0.44 13.21
CA VAL A 412 6.72 -1.90 13.18
C VAL A 412 7.96 -2.29 13.98
N LEU A 413 8.02 -3.52 14.48
CA LEU A 413 9.10 -3.99 15.35
C LEU A 413 10.50 -3.78 14.77
N ALA A 414 10.69 -3.96 13.46
CA ALA A 414 11.97 -3.71 12.81
C ALA A 414 12.33 -2.20 12.79
N LEU A 415 11.34 -1.32 12.57
CA LEU A 415 11.53 0.13 12.65
C LEU A 415 11.77 0.58 14.08
N GLN A 416 11.04 0.01 15.04
CA GLN A 416 11.23 0.28 16.45
C GLN A 416 12.62 -0.15 16.92
N LEU A 417 13.07 -1.34 16.54
CA LEU A 417 14.43 -1.82 16.80
C LEU A 417 15.48 -0.83 16.28
N TYR A 418 15.30 -0.35 15.04
CA TYR A 418 16.21 0.63 14.45
C TYR A 418 16.22 1.94 15.24
N ARG A 419 15.04 2.51 15.53
CA ARG A 419 14.90 3.77 16.27
C ARG A 419 15.44 3.68 17.69
N THR A 420 15.19 2.58 18.39
CA THR A 420 15.67 2.37 19.76
C THR A 420 17.19 2.12 19.77
N SER A 421 17.75 1.42 18.80
CA SER A 421 19.18 1.08 18.79
C SER A 421 20.08 2.17 18.20
N PHE A 422 19.55 3.00 17.28
CA PHE A 422 20.32 3.98 16.51
C PHE A 422 19.75 5.40 16.58
N GLY A 423 18.75 5.64 17.45
CA GLY A 423 18.21 6.97 17.72
C GLY A 423 19.14 7.82 18.60
N THR A 424 18.66 9.03 18.95
CA THR A 424 19.41 9.99 19.78
C THR A 424 19.73 9.42 21.17
N ASP A 425 18.75 8.77 21.80
CA ASP A 425 18.90 8.09 23.10
C ASP A 425 18.98 6.57 22.87
N ALA A 426 20.08 6.13 22.27
CA ALA A 426 20.25 4.72 21.92
C ALA A 426 20.15 3.82 23.16
N ASP A 427 19.23 2.85 23.11
CA ASP A 427 19.06 1.80 24.10
C ASP A 427 19.28 0.44 23.44
N LEU A 428 20.51 -0.04 23.55
CA LEU A 428 20.91 -1.32 22.98
C LEU A 428 20.32 -2.51 23.75
N GLY A 429 19.91 -2.33 25.01
CA GLY A 429 19.27 -3.38 25.82
C GLY A 429 17.86 -3.66 25.31
N VAL A 430 17.02 -2.62 25.26
CA VAL A 430 15.66 -2.69 24.72
C VAL A 430 15.67 -3.03 23.23
N GLY A 431 16.57 -2.42 22.45
CA GLY A 431 16.75 -2.74 21.03
C GLY A 431 17.05 -4.22 20.80
N SER A 432 17.90 -4.82 21.63
CA SER A 432 18.19 -6.25 21.59
C SER A 432 17.01 -7.11 22.04
N ALA A 433 16.23 -6.68 23.03
CA ALA A 433 15.00 -7.37 23.45
C ALA A 433 13.96 -7.42 22.32
N ILE A 434 13.80 -6.33 21.56
CA ILE A 434 12.97 -6.30 20.34
C ILE A 434 13.51 -7.27 19.29
N ALA A 435 14.83 -7.36 19.12
CA ALA A 435 15.47 -8.30 18.18
C ALA A 435 15.15 -9.76 18.54
N VAL A 436 15.22 -10.09 19.84
CA VAL A 436 14.86 -11.41 20.36
C VAL A 436 13.38 -11.69 20.15
N LEU A 437 12.51 -10.71 20.40
CA LEU A 437 11.06 -10.85 20.12
C LEU A 437 10.80 -11.15 18.65
N LEU A 438 11.44 -10.42 17.73
CA LEU A 438 11.35 -10.68 16.28
C LEU A 438 11.80 -12.10 15.93
N LEU A 439 12.93 -12.55 16.48
CA LEU A 439 13.42 -13.91 16.29
C LEU A 439 12.39 -14.94 16.74
N LEU A 440 11.79 -14.76 17.94
CA LEU A 440 10.76 -15.64 18.47
C LEU A 440 9.51 -15.68 17.58
N LEU A 441 9.12 -14.55 16.99
CA LEU A 441 7.97 -14.47 16.08
C LEU A 441 8.22 -15.15 14.72
N VAL A 442 9.47 -15.20 14.26
CA VAL A 442 9.85 -15.88 13.01
C VAL A 442 9.88 -17.41 13.17
N ILE A 443 10.20 -17.92 14.37
CA ILE A 443 10.34 -19.37 14.62
C ILE A 443 9.09 -20.18 14.21
N PRO A 444 7.85 -19.84 14.61
CA PRO A 444 6.65 -20.59 14.20
C PRO A 444 6.49 -20.69 12.69
N VAL A 445 6.74 -19.59 11.97
CA VAL A 445 6.64 -19.54 10.50
C VAL A 445 7.70 -20.44 9.87
N MET A 446 8.92 -20.41 10.39
CA MET A 446 10.02 -21.28 9.94
C MET A 446 9.75 -22.75 10.25
N LEU A 447 9.24 -23.08 11.44
CA LEU A 447 8.88 -24.44 11.81
C LEU A 447 7.77 -24.99 10.91
N PHE A 448 6.76 -24.17 10.61
CA PHE A 448 5.72 -24.52 9.67
C PHE A 448 6.28 -24.78 8.27
N ASN A 449 7.17 -23.90 7.78
CA ASN A 449 7.85 -24.06 6.50
C ASN A 449 8.63 -25.38 6.41
N VAL A 450 9.46 -25.67 7.43
CA VAL A 450 10.27 -26.90 7.47
C VAL A 450 9.39 -28.16 7.53
N ARG A 451 8.31 -28.13 8.32
CA ARG A 451 7.35 -29.25 8.37
C ARG A 451 6.70 -29.50 7.02
N ARG A 452 6.36 -28.44 6.29
CA ARG A 452 5.79 -28.51 4.93
C ARG A 452 6.78 -29.14 3.94
N ILE A 453 8.01 -28.64 3.87
CA ILE A 453 9.06 -29.18 2.98
C ILE A 453 9.32 -30.67 3.27
N ARG A 454 9.37 -31.07 4.56
CA ARG A 454 9.56 -32.47 4.95
C ARG A 454 8.41 -33.39 4.53
N LYS A 455 7.18 -32.87 4.42
CA LYS A 455 6.01 -33.65 3.97
C LYS A 455 6.05 -33.88 2.45
N GLU A 456 6.60 -32.93 1.70
CA GLU A 456 6.77 -33.06 0.25
C GLU A 456 7.90 -33.98 -0.13
N GLY A 457 9.06 -33.92 0.53
CA GLY A 457 10.17 -34.84 0.25
C GLY A 457 9.92 -36.31 0.65
N ARG A 458 8.75 -36.62 1.22
CA ARG A 458 8.29 -37.99 1.52
C ARG A 458 7.29 -38.52 0.50
N ARG A 459 6.81 -37.68 -0.43
CA ARG A 459 6.00 -38.08 -1.59
C ARG A 459 6.91 -38.17 -2.80
#